data_AF-A0A9P9CTG4-F1
#
_entry.id   AF-A0A9P9CTG4-F1
#
_cell.length_a   1.000
_cell.length_b   1.000
_cell.length_c   1.000
_cell.angle_alpha   90.00
_cell.angle_beta   90.00
_cell.angle_gamma   90.00
#
_symmetry.space_group_name_H-M   'P 1'
#
loop_
_entity.id
_entity.type
_entity.pdbx_description
1 polymer ?
#
loop_
_entity_poly.entity_id
_entity_poly.type
_entity_poly.pdbx_seq_one_letter_code
_entity_poly.pdbx_strand_id
1 'polypeptide(L)'
;MFAKSIIVSSLLALAVIGKPVARREVSSASKVGARSQGGVFDLSSSSVLNIQNGGAFTFNDFGGLSSLHGFDDFFGLGNFVGINNAVVVQQNVVTCQVTQVNIVQQQLAIIAEYAKQVILTQSCDSEAQVLLYSQWLGGLVNFGQNLRHINGVVPTFDSHIASQIVNVVDVSGRINIAGFDFSGASIGSNAVTVLNNWVQGVSPSTVGFVWESAVLAAGSIPLGVSCSSQVCTAPSINRVAFPVFQTIHTAVNGVATVVV
;
A
#
# COMPACT_ATOMS: atom_id res chain seq x y z
N MET A 1 48.34 -9.50 -0.18
CA MET A 1 48.02 -8.26 0.56
C MET A 1 48.22 -7.08 -0.38
N PHE A 2 47.16 -6.65 -1.05
CA PHE A 2 47.06 -5.43 -1.87
C PHE A 2 45.61 -4.96 -1.67
N ALA A 3 45.36 -3.86 -0.97
CA ALA A 3 45.39 -2.45 -1.41
C ALA A 3 43.98 -1.97 -1.81
N LYS A 4 43.63 -0.81 -1.23
CA LYS A 4 42.34 -0.09 -1.24
C LYS A 4 41.90 0.33 -2.65
N SER A 5 40.60 0.47 -2.90
CA SER A 5 39.95 1.80 -3.03
C SER A 5 38.51 1.69 -3.56
N ILE A 6 37.62 2.46 -2.94
CA ILE A 6 36.25 2.77 -3.37
C ILE A 6 36.32 3.94 -4.35
N ILE A 7 35.58 3.87 -5.47
CA ILE A 7 35.07 5.06 -6.17
C ILE A 7 33.61 4.77 -6.56
N VAL A 8 32.73 5.56 -5.95
CA VAL A 8 31.33 5.76 -6.35
C VAL A 8 31.32 6.77 -7.50
N SER A 9 30.52 6.55 -8.53
CA SER A 9 30.04 7.62 -9.40
C SER A 9 28.68 7.27 -9.98
N SER A 10 27.85 8.31 -9.99
CA SER A 10 26.41 8.27 -10.00
C SER A 10 25.82 8.59 -11.39
N LEU A 11 24.51 8.33 -11.51
CA LEU A 11 23.54 8.95 -12.42
C LEU A 11 23.71 8.76 -13.95
N LEU A 12 22.71 8.10 -14.53
CA LEU A 12 22.01 8.68 -15.69
C LEU A 12 20.53 8.26 -15.65
N ALA A 13 19.66 9.20 -15.29
CA ALA A 13 18.22 9.05 -15.41
C ALA A 13 17.78 9.52 -16.81
N LEU A 14 17.18 8.62 -17.60
CA LEU A 14 16.45 9.00 -18.82
C LEU A 14 15.05 9.49 -18.43
N ALA A 15 14.81 10.78 -18.53
CA ALA A 15 13.46 11.34 -18.59
C ALA A 15 13.10 11.62 -20.06
N VAL A 16 12.34 10.71 -20.69
CA VAL A 16 11.74 10.94 -22.01
C VAL A 16 10.46 11.75 -21.79
N ILE A 17 10.50 13.01 -22.20
CA ILE A 17 9.36 13.95 -22.17
C ILE A 17 8.42 13.61 -23.34
N GLY A 18 7.37 12.84 -23.08
CA GLY A 18 6.23 12.68 -23.99
C GLY A 18 5.23 13.83 -23.78
N LYS A 19 4.87 14.54 -24.85
CA LYS A 19 3.88 15.64 -24.83
C LYS A 19 2.48 15.12 -24.47
N PRO A 20 1.65 15.88 -23.73
CA PRO A 20 0.29 15.48 -23.41
C PRO A 20 -0.59 15.46 -24.67
N VAL A 21 -1.28 14.33 -24.88
CA VAL A 21 -2.31 14.14 -25.89
C VAL A 21 -3.56 14.93 -25.48
N ALA A 22 -4.14 15.66 -26.44
CA ALA A 22 -5.32 16.49 -26.24
C ALA A 22 -6.54 15.69 -25.75
N ARG A 23 -7.21 16.25 -24.74
CA ARG A 23 -8.43 15.74 -24.11
C ARG A 23 -9.60 15.79 -25.09
N ARG A 24 -10.16 14.63 -25.43
CA ARG A 24 -11.44 14.52 -26.15
C ARG A 24 -12.57 14.57 -25.13
N GLU A 25 -13.43 15.58 -25.21
CA GLU A 25 -14.68 15.62 -24.45
C GLU A 25 -15.54 14.40 -24.81
N VAL A 26 -16.05 13.72 -23.79
CA VAL A 26 -17.04 12.64 -23.96
C VAL A 26 -18.37 13.16 -23.43
N SER A 27 -19.24 13.52 -24.37
CA SER A 27 -20.68 13.64 -24.14
C SER A 27 -21.32 12.26 -24.01
N SER A 28 -22.11 12.08 -22.96
CA SER A 28 -23.31 11.23 -22.81
C SER A 28 -23.29 9.78 -23.32
N ALA A 29 -23.41 8.86 -22.35
CA ALA A 29 -23.99 7.51 -22.41
C ALA A 29 -24.06 6.83 -23.80
N SER A 30 -23.04 6.02 -24.11
CA SER A 30 -23.14 4.97 -25.12
C SER A 30 -22.82 3.64 -24.46
N LYS A 31 -23.65 2.62 -24.70
CA LYS A 31 -23.41 1.23 -24.28
C LYS A 31 -22.16 0.74 -25.00
N VAL A 32 -21.01 0.83 -24.35
CA VAL A 32 -19.76 0.30 -24.87
C VAL A 32 -19.70 -1.19 -24.56
N GLY A 33 -20.06 -2.01 -25.55
CA GLY A 33 -19.68 -3.42 -25.55
C GLY A 33 -18.17 -3.51 -25.80
N ALA A 34 -17.39 -3.85 -24.78
CA ALA A 34 -15.97 -4.14 -24.93
C ALA A 34 -15.84 -5.50 -25.61
N ARG A 35 -15.48 -5.51 -26.90
CA ARG A 35 -15.26 -6.72 -27.68
C ARG A 35 -13.80 -7.13 -27.56
N SER A 36 -13.47 -8.05 -26.66
CA SER A 36 -12.21 -8.81 -26.73
C SER A 36 -12.46 -10.07 -27.57
N GLN A 37 -11.48 -10.44 -28.41
CA GLN A 37 -11.54 -11.68 -29.17
C GLN A 37 -11.35 -12.85 -28.19
N GLY A 38 -12.43 -13.56 -27.85
CA GLY A 38 -12.32 -14.86 -27.17
C GLY A 38 -13.39 -15.19 -26.14
N GLY A 39 -14.26 -14.26 -25.74
CA GLY A 39 -15.37 -14.53 -24.84
C GLY A 39 -16.23 -13.28 -24.68
N VAL A 40 -17.55 -13.41 -24.83
CA VAL A 40 -18.45 -12.29 -24.51
C VAL A 40 -18.44 -12.17 -22.99
N PHE A 41 -17.77 -11.14 -22.47
CA PHE A 41 -17.96 -10.74 -21.08
C PHE A 41 -19.39 -10.23 -20.95
N ASP A 42 -20.25 -11.07 -20.40
CA ASP A 42 -21.65 -10.71 -20.19
C ASP A 42 -21.75 -9.76 -18.99
N LEU A 43 -21.69 -8.46 -19.28
CA LEU A 43 -21.94 -7.38 -18.31
C LEU A 43 -23.39 -7.38 -17.79
N SER A 44 -24.26 -8.26 -18.28
CA SER A 44 -25.59 -8.51 -17.72
C SER A 44 -25.60 -9.56 -16.60
N SER A 45 -24.44 -10.16 -16.28
CA SER A 45 -24.26 -10.98 -15.09
C SER A 45 -24.75 -10.20 -13.86
N SER A 46 -25.60 -10.84 -13.06
CA SER A 46 -26.32 -10.25 -11.92
C SER A 46 -25.41 -9.54 -10.90
N SER A 47 -24.11 -9.81 -10.92
CA SER A 47 -23.05 -9.17 -10.14
C SER A 47 -22.91 -7.66 -10.44
N VAL A 48 -23.01 -7.23 -11.70
CA VAL A 48 -22.87 -5.79 -12.06
C VAL A 48 -24.12 -4.98 -11.70
N LEU A 49 -25.30 -5.60 -11.73
CA LEU A 49 -26.57 -4.94 -11.41
C LEU A 49 -26.71 -4.60 -9.92
N ASN A 50 -25.95 -5.25 -9.03
CA ASN A 50 -26.02 -5.00 -7.59
C ASN A 50 -25.33 -3.69 -7.17
N ILE A 51 -24.44 -3.13 -8.00
CA ILE A 51 -23.77 -1.82 -7.76
C ILE A 51 -24.79 -0.68 -7.73
N GLN A 52 -25.88 -0.78 -8.51
CA GLN A 52 -26.84 0.31 -8.65
C GLN A 52 -27.92 0.36 -7.55
N ASN A 53 -28.06 -0.69 -6.74
CA ASN A 53 -29.11 -0.79 -5.71
C ASN A 53 -28.61 -0.62 -4.27
N GLY A 54 -27.35 -0.23 -4.07
CA GLY A 54 -26.77 -0.09 -2.73
C GLY A 54 -26.61 -1.42 -1.98
N GLY A 55 -26.71 -2.55 -2.69
CA GLY A 55 -26.39 -3.87 -2.16
C GLY A 55 -24.87 -4.08 -2.08
N ALA A 56 -24.44 -4.96 -1.19
CA ALA A 56 -23.04 -5.34 -1.12
C ALA A 56 -22.60 -6.04 -2.42
N PHE A 57 -21.51 -5.57 -3.02
CA PHE A 57 -20.94 -6.17 -4.23
C PHE A 57 -20.21 -7.46 -3.90
N THR A 58 -20.45 -8.51 -4.70
CA THR A 58 -19.83 -9.83 -4.55
C THR A 58 -18.88 -10.09 -5.71
N PHE A 59 -17.70 -10.63 -5.40
CA PHE A 59 -16.74 -11.13 -6.39
C PHE A 59 -16.76 -12.66 -6.51
N ASN A 60 -17.58 -13.36 -5.72
CA ASN A 60 -17.84 -14.79 -5.90
C ASN A 60 -18.30 -15.07 -7.33
N ASP A 61 -17.59 -15.99 -8.00
CA ASP A 61 -17.85 -16.42 -9.38
C ASP A 61 -17.93 -15.24 -10.38
N PHE A 62 -17.21 -14.14 -10.13
CA PHE A 62 -17.27 -12.95 -10.97
C PHE A 62 -16.91 -13.27 -12.42
N GLY A 63 -17.76 -12.85 -13.35
CA GLY A 63 -17.61 -13.16 -14.78
C GLY A 63 -17.78 -14.64 -15.13
N GLY A 64 -18.32 -15.46 -14.23
CA GLY A 64 -18.45 -16.91 -14.40
C GLY A 64 -17.14 -17.68 -14.21
N LEU A 65 -16.11 -17.04 -13.64
CA LEU A 65 -14.81 -17.66 -13.39
C LEU A 65 -14.86 -18.52 -12.13
N SER A 66 -14.67 -19.83 -12.28
CA SER A 66 -14.64 -20.78 -11.16
C SER A 66 -13.45 -20.59 -10.23
N SER A 67 -12.38 -19.94 -10.68
CA SER A 67 -11.22 -19.56 -9.85
C SER A 67 -11.55 -18.48 -8.81
N LEU A 68 -12.69 -17.81 -8.96
CA LEU A 68 -13.22 -16.83 -8.01
C LEU A 68 -14.33 -17.40 -7.12
N HIS A 69 -14.56 -18.70 -7.16
CA HIS A 69 -15.50 -19.34 -6.26
C HIS A 69 -15.05 -19.17 -4.80
N GLY A 70 -15.92 -18.61 -3.95
CA GLY A 70 -15.61 -18.33 -2.54
C GLY A 70 -14.63 -17.18 -2.31
N PHE A 71 -14.37 -16.31 -3.30
CA PHE A 71 -13.53 -15.13 -3.14
C PHE A 71 -13.92 -14.25 -1.93
N ASP A 72 -15.22 -14.02 -1.76
CA ASP A 72 -15.75 -13.20 -0.67
C ASP A 72 -15.74 -13.92 0.68
N ASP A 73 -15.43 -15.23 0.74
CA ASP A 73 -15.44 -15.99 2.00
C ASP A 73 -14.28 -15.56 2.91
N PHE A 74 -13.19 -15.05 2.33
CA PHE A 74 -12.02 -14.65 3.12
C PHE A 74 -12.32 -13.40 3.95
N PHE A 75 -12.73 -12.29 3.34
CA PHE A 75 -13.03 -11.05 4.07
C PHE A 75 -14.52 -10.85 4.40
N GLY A 76 -15.43 -11.57 3.75
CA GLY A 76 -16.86 -11.38 3.83
C GLY A 76 -17.41 -10.45 2.75
N LEU A 77 -18.69 -10.67 2.42
CA LEU A 77 -19.46 -9.86 1.46
C LEU A 77 -19.47 -8.37 1.88
N GLY A 78 -19.13 -7.48 0.94
CA GLY A 78 -19.09 -6.03 1.19
C GLY A 78 -17.90 -5.55 2.04
N ASN A 79 -16.94 -6.43 2.36
CA ASN A 79 -15.74 -6.09 3.11
C ASN A 79 -14.47 -6.34 2.28
N PHE A 80 -14.48 -5.89 1.02
CA PHE A 80 -13.47 -6.24 0.01
C PHE A 80 -12.00 -6.09 0.48
N VAL A 81 -11.70 -5.11 1.34
CA VAL A 81 -10.36 -4.83 1.86
C VAL A 81 -10.17 -5.18 3.35
N GLY A 82 -11.15 -5.84 3.98
CA GLY A 82 -11.03 -6.30 5.36
C GLY A 82 -11.12 -5.23 6.44
N ILE A 83 -11.59 -4.01 6.14
CA ILE A 83 -11.65 -2.89 7.10
C ILE A 83 -12.47 -3.25 8.34
N ASN A 84 -13.52 -4.05 8.19
CA ASN A 84 -14.43 -4.39 9.28
C ASN A 84 -13.91 -5.51 10.20
N ASN A 85 -12.72 -6.07 9.95
CA ASN A 85 -12.22 -7.24 10.67
C ASN A 85 -11.42 -6.89 11.93
N ALA A 86 -11.18 -5.60 12.20
CA ALA A 86 -10.41 -5.14 13.35
C ALA A 86 -11.14 -5.40 14.68
N VAL A 87 -10.96 -6.60 15.24
CA VAL A 87 -11.40 -6.95 16.59
C VAL A 87 -10.31 -6.51 17.57
N VAL A 88 -10.51 -5.38 18.25
CA VAL A 88 -9.57 -4.87 19.28
C VAL A 88 -9.72 -5.71 20.55
N VAL A 89 -9.07 -6.88 20.58
CA VAL A 89 -8.97 -7.70 21.80
C VAL A 89 -7.48 -7.98 22.02
N GLN A 90 -6.96 -7.52 23.16
CA GLN A 90 -5.54 -7.57 23.56
C GLN A 90 -4.56 -6.72 22.74
N GLN A 91 -4.32 -5.49 23.22
CA GLN A 91 -3.21 -4.66 22.75
C GLN A 91 -1.92 -5.10 23.45
N ASN A 92 -1.16 -5.98 22.80
CA ASN A 92 0.26 -6.07 23.12
C ASN A 92 0.96 -4.84 22.58
N VAL A 93 1.90 -4.32 23.35
CA VAL A 93 2.56 -3.06 23.07
C VAL A 93 4.03 -3.32 22.79
N VAL A 94 4.48 -2.88 21.61
CA VAL A 94 5.90 -2.92 21.22
C VAL A 94 6.42 -1.51 20.98
N THR A 95 7.74 -1.34 21.03
CA THR A 95 8.40 -0.06 20.75
C THR A 95 9.11 -0.13 19.40
N CYS A 96 9.18 1.01 18.69
CA CYS A 96 9.92 1.09 17.43
C CYS A 96 11.41 0.80 17.66
N GLN A 97 12.00 -0.09 16.86
CA GLN A 97 13.45 -0.23 16.78
C GLN A 97 13.99 0.76 15.74
N VAL A 98 14.97 1.57 16.15
CA VAL A 98 15.63 2.51 15.23
C VAL A 98 16.51 1.70 14.27
N THR A 99 16.10 1.66 13.01
CA THR A 99 16.80 0.94 11.92
C THR A 99 17.08 1.92 10.79
N GLN A 100 18.11 1.67 9.99
CA GLN A 100 18.41 2.49 8.82
C GLN A 100 17.26 2.39 7.79
N VAL A 101 16.86 3.53 7.22
CA VAL A 101 15.70 3.61 6.31
C VAL A 101 15.88 2.73 5.08
N ASN A 102 17.10 2.59 4.55
CA ASN A 102 17.40 1.71 3.42
C ASN A 102 17.14 0.22 3.72
N ILE A 103 17.35 -0.22 4.97
CA ILE A 103 17.05 -1.60 5.37
C ILE A 103 15.53 -1.84 5.36
N VAL A 104 14.75 -0.89 5.90
CA VAL A 104 13.28 -0.95 5.85
C VAL A 104 12.78 -0.94 4.41
N GLN A 105 13.36 -0.11 3.55
CA GLN A 105 13.03 -0.06 2.12
C GLN A 105 13.33 -1.39 1.40
N GLN A 106 14.47 -2.03 1.70
CA GLN A 106 14.79 -3.35 1.14
C GLN A 106 13.80 -4.42 1.59
N GLN A 107 13.45 -4.44 2.88
CA GLN A 107 12.46 -5.39 3.41
C GLN A 107 11.10 -5.23 2.73
N LEU A 108 10.63 -3.98 2.59
CA LEU A 108 9.37 -3.69 1.89
C LEU A 108 9.42 -4.03 0.40
N ALA A 109 10.55 -3.80 -0.27
CA ALA A 109 10.73 -4.18 -1.67
C ALA A 109 10.66 -5.71 -1.86
N ILE A 110 11.27 -6.49 -0.96
CA ILE A 110 11.17 -7.95 -0.97
C ILE A 110 9.72 -8.40 -0.82
N ILE A 111 9.00 -7.87 0.18
CA ILE A 111 7.59 -8.22 0.41
C ILE A 111 6.73 -7.85 -0.81
N ALA A 112 6.98 -6.71 -1.44
CA ALA A 112 6.24 -6.27 -2.63
C ALA A 112 6.50 -7.17 -3.85
N GLU A 113 7.75 -7.55 -4.13
CA GLU A 113 8.06 -8.50 -5.21
C GLU A 113 7.50 -9.89 -4.91
N TYR A 114 7.53 -10.30 -3.65
CA TYR A 114 6.98 -11.58 -3.23
C TYR A 114 5.45 -11.61 -3.40
N ALA A 115 4.74 -10.54 -3.05
CA ALA A 115 3.31 -10.41 -3.31
C ALA A 115 2.98 -10.53 -4.81
N LYS A 116 3.79 -9.90 -5.68
CA LYS A 116 3.65 -10.06 -7.14
C LYS A 116 3.85 -11.52 -7.56
N GLN A 117 4.87 -12.19 -7.02
CA GLN A 117 5.13 -13.60 -7.32
C GLN A 117 3.95 -14.47 -6.91
N VAL A 118 3.36 -14.27 -5.72
CA VAL A 118 2.16 -15.00 -5.27
C VAL A 118 1.01 -14.76 -6.24
N ILE A 119 0.67 -13.52 -6.55
CA ILE A 119 -0.45 -13.20 -7.45
C ILE A 119 -0.25 -13.83 -8.84
N LEU A 120 0.94 -13.68 -9.43
CA LEU A 120 1.23 -14.14 -10.79
C LEU A 120 1.36 -15.67 -10.91
N THR A 121 1.67 -16.38 -9.83
CA THR A 121 1.92 -17.83 -9.88
C THR A 121 0.82 -18.67 -9.24
N GLN A 122 0.05 -18.11 -8.30
CA GLN A 122 -1.03 -18.81 -7.61
C GLN A 122 -2.41 -18.56 -8.25
N SER A 123 -2.52 -17.58 -9.17
CA SER A 123 -3.72 -17.35 -9.94
C SER A 123 -3.40 -17.31 -11.43
N CYS A 124 -4.04 -18.18 -12.21
CA CYS A 124 -3.84 -18.26 -13.66
C CYS A 124 -4.71 -17.26 -14.44
N ASP A 125 -5.81 -16.80 -13.86
CA ASP A 125 -6.76 -15.91 -14.52
C ASP A 125 -6.39 -14.45 -14.26
N SER A 126 -6.28 -13.66 -15.33
CA SER A 126 -5.86 -12.26 -15.25
C SER A 126 -6.83 -11.41 -14.42
N GLU A 127 -8.11 -11.73 -14.45
CA GLU A 127 -9.17 -11.07 -13.71
C GLU A 127 -9.01 -11.33 -12.21
N ALA A 128 -8.75 -12.56 -11.82
CA ALA A 128 -8.47 -12.91 -10.44
C ALA A 128 -7.18 -12.25 -9.94
N GLN A 129 -6.13 -12.18 -10.77
CA GLN A 129 -4.92 -11.44 -10.44
C GLN A 129 -5.20 -9.95 -10.17
N VAL A 130 -6.02 -9.30 -10.99
CA VAL A 130 -6.40 -7.89 -10.81
C VAL A 130 -7.20 -7.70 -9.52
N LEU A 131 -8.12 -8.62 -9.19
CA LEU A 131 -8.90 -8.57 -7.96
C LEU A 131 -8.03 -8.73 -6.71
N LEU A 132 -7.16 -9.73 -6.68
CA LEU A 132 -6.22 -9.97 -5.58
C LEU A 132 -5.26 -8.79 -5.39
N TYR A 133 -4.72 -8.24 -6.50
CA TYR A 133 -3.89 -7.04 -6.45
C TYR A 133 -4.64 -5.83 -5.89
N SER A 134 -5.88 -5.61 -6.34
CA SER A 134 -6.71 -4.48 -5.90
C SER A 134 -7.08 -4.59 -4.42
N GLN A 135 -7.38 -5.79 -3.95
CA GLN A 135 -7.64 -6.09 -2.54
C GLN A 135 -6.40 -5.82 -1.67
N TRP A 136 -5.23 -6.31 -2.08
CA TRP A 136 -3.97 -6.07 -1.39
C TRP A 136 -3.62 -4.59 -1.32
N LEU A 137 -3.69 -3.88 -2.46
CA LEU A 137 -3.44 -2.44 -2.52
C LEU A 137 -4.43 -1.65 -1.66
N GLY A 138 -5.72 -2.02 -1.68
CA GLY A 138 -6.75 -1.39 -0.85
C GLY A 138 -6.46 -1.52 0.65
N GLY A 139 -5.95 -2.67 1.09
CA GLY A 139 -5.47 -2.87 2.46
C GLY A 139 -4.31 -1.93 2.82
N LEU A 140 -3.33 -1.76 1.92
CA LEU A 140 -2.21 -0.83 2.11
C LEU A 140 -2.66 0.63 2.16
N VAL A 141 -3.63 1.01 1.32
CA VAL A 141 -4.24 2.35 1.35
C VAL A 141 -4.88 2.60 2.71
N ASN A 142 -5.68 1.66 3.21
CA ASN A 142 -6.30 1.78 4.53
C ASN A 142 -5.25 1.88 5.65
N PHE A 143 -4.20 1.07 5.60
CA PHE A 143 -3.09 1.17 6.55
C PHE A 143 -2.40 2.55 6.48
N GLY A 144 -2.25 3.13 5.29
CA GLY A 144 -1.76 4.51 5.12
C GLY A 144 -2.70 5.56 5.73
N GLN A 145 -4.01 5.32 5.79
CA GLN A 145 -4.94 6.18 6.55
C GLN A 145 -4.72 6.05 8.06
N ASN A 146 -4.54 4.82 8.56
CA ASN A 146 -4.24 4.57 9.98
C ASN A 146 -2.94 5.29 10.38
N LEU A 147 -1.87 5.17 9.59
CA LEU A 147 -0.58 5.83 9.86
C LEU A 147 -0.69 7.35 9.99
N ARG A 148 -1.67 7.95 9.30
CA ARG A 148 -1.95 9.39 9.36
C ARG A 148 -2.97 9.76 10.43
N HIS A 149 -3.53 8.78 11.13
CA HIS A 149 -4.57 8.93 12.15
C HIS A 149 -5.83 9.67 11.64
N ILE A 150 -6.15 9.55 10.34
CA ILE A 150 -7.28 10.30 9.74
C ILE A 150 -8.63 9.60 9.86
N ASN A 151 -8.63 8.28 10.07
CA ASN A 151 -9.85 7.48 10.22
C ASN A 151 -10.15 7.13 11.69
N GLY A 152 -9.41 7.73 12.63
CA GLY A 152 -9.58 7.48 14.06
C GLY A 152 -9.07 6.12 14.54
N VAL A 153 -8.44 5.32 13.67
CA VAL A 153 -7.89 4.00 13.99
C VAL A 153 -6.39 4.11 14.23
N VAL A 154 -5.93 3.55 15.36
CA VAL A 154 -4.51 3.48 15.68
C VAL A 154 -3.82 2.45 14.78
N PRO A 155 -2.64 2.74 14.20
CA PRO A 155 -1.87 1.77 13.44
C PRO A 155 -1.54 0.53 14.28
N THR A 156 -1.96 -0.63 13.77
CA THR A 156 -1.69 -1.94 14.38
C THR A 156 -1.32 -2.96 13.31
N PHE A 157 -0.72 -4.06 13.72
CA PHE A 157 -0.57 -5.26 12.91
C PHE A 157 -0.98 -6.50 13.73
N ASP A 158 -1.45 -7.55 13.07
CA ASP A 158 -1.76 -8.81 13.74
C ASP A 158 -0.47 -9.63 13.92
N SER A 159 -0.04 -9.82 15.17
CA SER A 159 1.22 -10.53 15.46
C SER A 159 1.20 -12.01 15.07
N HIS A 160 0.06 -12.67 15.21
CA HIS A 160 -0.08 -14.08 14.87
C HIS A 160 0.04 -14.27 13.36
N ILE A 161 -0.69 -13.49 12.57
CA ILE A 161 -0.65 -13.55 11.10
C ILE A 161 0.70 -13.05 10.57
N ALA A 162 1.26 -11.97 11.13
CA ALA A 162 2.57 -11.48 10.71
C ALA A 162 3.68 -12.54 10.93
N SER A 163 3.58 -13.35 11.98
CA SER A 163 4.54 -14.43 12.24
C SER A 163 4.51 -15.54 11.18
N GLN A 164 3.43 -15.66 10.39
CA GLN A 164 3.30 -16.65 9.32
C GLN A 164 4.22 -16.38 8.13
N ILE A 165 4.89 -15.23 8.05
CA ILE A 165 5.78 -14.89 6.93
C ILE A 165 6.84 -15.97 6.67
N VAL A 166 7.31 -16.66 7.72
CA VAL A 166 8.29 -17.75 7.63
C VAL A 166 7.73 -19.02 6.99
N ASN A 167 6.40 -19.17 6.96
CA ASN A 167 5.70 -20.34 6.41
C ASN A 167 5.26 -20.12 4.96
N VAL A 168 5.35 -18.88 4.44
CA VAL A 168 4.90 -18.56 3.07
C VAL A 168 5.86 -19.11 2.02
N VAL A 169 7.14 -19.28 2.40
CA VAL A 169 8.18 -19.89 1.57
C VAL A 169 8.59 -21.21 2.23
N ASP A 170 8.65 -22.29 1.47
CA ASP A 170 9.17 -23.55 1.97
C ASP A 170 10.71 -23.52 2.13
N VAL A 171 11.28 -24.58 2.71
CA VAL A 171 12.74 -24.72 2.87
C VAL A 171 13.52 -24.75 1.56
N SER A 172 12.84 -24.93 0.42
CA SER A 172 13.42 -24.96 -0.92
C SER A 172 13.34 -23.59 -1.62
N GLY A 173 12.79 -22.57 -0.97
CA GLY A 173 12.61 -21.24 -1.55
C GLY A 173 11.38 -21.12 -2.47
N ARG A 174 10.45 -22.08 -2.45
CA ARG A 174 9.22 -22.06 -3.26
C ARG A 174 8.05 -21.56 -2.44
N ILE A 175 7.04 -20.97 -3.10
CA ILE A 175 5.79 -20.58 -2.44
C ILE A 175 5.14 -21.83 -1.86
N ASN A 176 4.81 -21.77 -0.58
CA ASN A 176 4.03 -22.80 0.09
C ASN A 176 2.57 -22.71 -0.38
N ILE A 177 2.04 -23.83 -0.88
CA ILE A 177 0.66 -23.95 -1.38
C ILE A 177 -0.32 -24.50 -0.33
N ALA A 178 0.18 -24.83 0.86
CA ALA A 178 -0.68 -25.24 1.96
C ALA A 178 -1.51 -24.07 2.46
N GLY A 179 -2.71 -24.36 2.97
CA GLY A 179 -3.49 -23.38 3.71
C GLY A 179 -2.74 -22.92 4.97
N PHE A 180 -2.99 -21.68 5.38
CA PHE A 180 -2.41 -21.09 6.59
C PHE A 180 -3.36 -21.14 7.81
N ASP A 181 -4.47 -21.87 7.68
CA ASP A 181 -5.47 -22.11 8.73
C ASP A 181 -6.04 -20.84 9.40
N PHE A 182 -6.19 -19.74 8.66
CA PHE A 182 -6.88 -18.53 9.12
C PHE A 182 -7.81 -17.97 8.03
N SER A 183 -8.85 -17.24 8.44
CA SER A 183 -9.72 -16.48 7.55
C SER A 183 -9.47 -14.99 7.70
N GLY A 184 -9.98 -14.16 6.79
CA GLY A 184 -9.84 -12.72 6.90
C GLY A 184 -10.45 -12.17 8.20
N ALA A 185 -11.48 -12.82 8.76
CA ALA A 185 -12.06 -12.45 10.06
C ALA A 185 -11.09 -12.62 11.25
N SER A 186 -10.04 -13.44 11.10
CA SER A 186 -8.98 -13.57 12.10
C SER A 186 -8.01 -12.38 12.09
N ILE A 187 -8.00 -11.56 11.03
CA ILE A 187 -7.07 -10.42 10.90
C ILE A 187 -7.40 -9.34 11.91
N GLY A 188 -6.46 -9.08 12.82
CA GLY A 188 -6.59 -8.06 13.87
C GLY A 188 -6.94 -8.65 15.23
N SER A 189 -7.29 -9.93 15.31
CA SER A 189 -7.58 -10.62 16.58
C SER A 189 -6.39 -10.66 17.54
N ASN A 190 -5.16 -10.52 17.04
CA ASN A 190 -3.93 -10.45 17.83
C ASN A 190 -3.19 -9.12 17.58
N ALA A 191 -3.95 -8.01 17.56
CA ALA A 191 -3.45 -6.69 17.23
C ALA A 191 -2.36 -6.20 18.20
N VAL A 192 -1.24 -5.76 17.62
CA VAL A 192 -0.12 -5.14 18.34
C VAL A 192 -0.03 -3.68 17.95
N THR A 193 0.04 -2.81 18.96
CA THR A 193 0.24 -1.36 18.79
C THR A 193 1.69 -1.00 19.06
N VAL A 194 2.22 -0.07 18.26
CA VAL A 194 3.56 0.48 18.47
C VAL A 194 3.48 1.80 19.23
N LEU A 195 4.09 1.89 20.42
CA LEU A 195 4.08 3.10 21.24
C LEU A 195 5.15 4.13 20.82
N ASN A 196 4.90 5.39 21.19
CA ASN A 196 5.85 6.51 21.24
C ASN A 196 6.32 7.10 19.91
N ASN A 197 5.62 6.86 18.80
CA ASN A 197 5.91 7.48 17.50
C ASN A 197 4.97 8.65 17.13
N TRP A 198 3.95 8.95 17.95
CA TRP A 198 2.96 9.99 17.69
C TRP A 198 2.92 11.04 18.82
N VAL A 199 3.16 12.31 18.48
CA VAL A 199 3.11 13.45 19.41
C VAL A 199 1.87 14.28 19.10
N GLN A 200 0.97 14.37 20.08
CA GLN A 200 -0.24 15.19 19.96
C GLN A 200 0.13 16.66 19.67
N GLY A 201 -0.51 17.26 18.67
CA GLY A 201 -0.28 18.66 18.26
C GLY A 201 0.86 18.88 17.25
N VAL A 202 1.80 17.93 17.08
CA VAL A 202 2.92 18.05 16.12
C VAL A 202 2.84 17.03 14.98
N SER A 203 2.56 15.77 15.31
CA SER A 203 2.50 14.69 14.32
C SER A 203 1.44 14.91 13.22
N PRO A 204 0.22 15.43 13.49
CA PRO A 204 -0.78 15.61 12.43
C PRO A 204 -0.29 16.46 11.25
N SER A 205 0.36 17.60 11.51
CA SER A 205 0.83 18.51 10.46
C SER A 205 2.07 17.98 9.74
N THR A 206 3.03 17.44 10.50
CA THR A 206 4.29 16.91 9.94
C THR A 206 4.06 15.65 9.11
N VAL A 207 3.20 14.73 9.56
CA VAL A 207 2.83 13.52 8.81
C VAL A 207 2.01 13.88 7.58
N GLY A 208 1.09 14.86 7.67
CA GLY A 208 0.34 15.37 6.52
C GLY A 208 1.27 15.94 5.43
N PHE A 209 2.24 16.76 5.81
CA PHE A 209 3.22 17.33 4.87
C PHE A 209 4.09 16.26 4.19
N VAL A 210 4.56 15.26 4.94
CA VAL A 210 5.32 14.13 4.37
C VAL A 210 4.47 13.33 3.39
N TRP A 211 3.20 13.08 3.73
CA TRP A 211 2.27 12.40 2.84
C TRP A 211 2.06 13.16 1.52
N GLU A 212 1.78 14.45 1.58
CA GLU A 212 1.59 15.28 0.39
C GLU A 212 2.85 15.28 -0.50
N SER A 213 4.03 15.40 0.12
CA SER A 213 5.31 15.33 -0.59
C SER A 213 5.52 13.96 -1.27
N ALA A 214 5.13 12.88 -0.60
CA ALA A 214 5.20 11.52 -1.16
C ALA A 214 4.22 11.34 -2.34
N VAL A 215 3.00 11.87 -2.25
CA VAL A 215 2.03 11.87 -3.35
C VAL A 215 2.57 12.64 -4.56
N LEU A 216 3.15 13.82 -4.34
CA LEU A 216 3.77 14.60 -5.41
C LEU A 216 4.93 13.85 -6.08
N ALA A 217 5.77 13.17 -5.30
CA ALA A 217 6.88 12.37 -5.81
C ALA A 217 6.40 11.12 -6.59
N ALA A 218 5.29 10.51 -6.17
CA ALA A 218 4.70 9.33 -6.82
C ALA A 218 3.96 9.67 -8.13
N GLY A 219 3.66 10.95 -8.39
CA GLY A 219 2.98 11.38 -9.61
C GLY A 219 1.56 10.84 -9.72
N SER A 220 1.25 10.17 -10.83
CA SER A 220 -0.10 9.64 -11.10
C SER A 220 -0.41 8.29 -10.42
N ILE A 221 0.50 7.76 -9.59
CA ILE A 221 0.27 6.49 -8.91
C ILE A 221 -0.81 6.70 -7.83
N PRO A 222 -1.91 5.94 -7.86
CA PRO A 222 -2.95 6.05 -6.85
C PRO A 222 -2.43 5.49 -5.52
N LEU A 223 -1.92 6.37 -4.65
CA LEU A 223 -1.68 6.07 -3.23
C LEU A 223 -3.00 6.09 -2.42
N GLY A 224 -4.11 5.68 -3.03
CA GLY A 224 -5.44 5.78 -2.43
C GLY A 224 -6.08 7.17 -2.51
N VAL A 225 -5.64 8.02 -3.44
CA VAL A 225 -6.30 9.28 -3.79
C VAL A 225 -6.37 9.44 -5.31
N SER A 226 -7.51 9.91 -5.82
CA SER A 226 -7.53 10.59 -7.12
C SER A 226 -7.26 12.07 -6.85
N CYS A 227 -6.10 12.59 -7.27
CA CYS A 227 -5.93 14.04 -7.38
C CYS A 227 -6.82 14.52 -8.54
N SER A 228 -8.10 14.77 -8.25
CA SER A 228 -8.87 15.73 -9.05
C SER A 228 -8.14 17.07 -8.96
N SER A 229 -7.91 17.71 -10.10
CA SER A 229 -6.93 18.76 -10.37
C SER A 229 -7.10 20.09 -9.61
N GLN A 230 -7.74 20.12 -8.45
CA GLN A 230 -7.96 21.33 -7.65
C GLN A 230 -7.66 21.20 -6.16
N VAL A 231 -7.28 20.01 -5.64
CA VAL A 231 -6.98 19.83 -4.20
C VAL A 231 -5.51 19.46 -3.92
N CYS A 232 -4.71 19.23 -4.97
CA CYS A 232 -3.26 19.02 -4.83
C CYS A 232 -2.47 20.32 -5.12
N THR A 233 -3.11 21.50 -5.06
CA THR A 233 -2.37 22.77 -4.95
C THR A 233 -1.88 22.88 -3.53
N ALA A 234 -0.56 22.83 -3.36
CA ALA A 234 0.09 23.25 -2.13
C ALA A 234 -0.59 24.51 -1.60
N PRO A 235 -1.00 24.58 -0.32
CA PRO A 235 -1.48 25.83 0.23
C PRO A 235 -0.41 26.88 -0.06
N SER A 236 -0.83 28.02 -0.58
CA SER A 236 0.03 29.17 -0.82
C SER A 236 0.92 29.35 0.40
N ILE A 237 2.21 29.08 0.23
CA ILE A 237 3.19 29.09 1.29
C ILE A 237 3.30 30.53 1.79
N ASN A 238 2.52 30.88 2.81
CA ASN A 238 3.03 31.82 3.80
C ASN A 238 4.17 31.07 4.46
N ARG A 239 5.41 31.42 4.08
CA ARG A 239 6.63 30.86 4.64
C ARG A 239 6.62 31.10 6.14
N VAL A 240 6.08 30.16 6.91
CA VAL A 240 6.46 30.02 8.30
C VAL A 240 7.87 29.46 8.21
N ALA A 241 8.85 30.34 8.40
CA ALA A 241 10.23 29.94 8.57
C ALA A 241 10.26 28.89 9.69
N PHE A 242 10.69 27.67 9.35
CA PHE A 242 11.06 26.71 10.37
C PHE A 242 12.15 27.35 11.24
N PRO A 243 12.10 27.23 12.58
CA PRO A 243 13.31 27.42 13.36
C PRO A 243 14.32 26.40 12.84
N VAL A 244 15.43 26.91 12.28
CA VAL A 244 16.62 26.10 12.03
C VAL A 244 16.90 25.39 13.34
N PHE A 245 16.85 24.05 13.35
CA PHE A 245 17.39 23.29 14.46
C PHE A 245 18.87 23.64 14.53
N GLN A 246 19.21 24.58 15.41
CA GLN A 246 20.59 24.80 15.82
C GLN A 246 21.03 23.48 16.44
N THR A 247 21.90 22.77 15.72
CA THR A 247 22.69 21.70 16.27
C THR A 247 23.48 22.29 17.43
N ILE A 248 23.07 21.98 18.66
CA ILE A 248 23.88 22.27 19.84
C ILE A 248 25.08 21.34 19.75
N HIS A 249 26.17 21.85 19.17
CA HIS A 249 27.48 21.25 19.32
C HIS A 249 27.96 21.54 20.75
N THR A 250 27.82 20.57 21.64
CA THR A 250 28.73 20.50 22.79
C THR A 250 30.11 20.17 22.25
N ALA A 251 30.94 21.20 22.10
CA ALA A 251 32.35 21.04 21.86
C ALA A 251 32.98 20.39 23.11
N VAL A 252 33.32 19.11 23.02
CA VAL A 252 34.36 18.53 23.86
C VAL A 252 35.52 18.18 22.92
N ASN A 253 36.52 19.06 22.95
CA ASN A 253 37.88 18.87 22.45
C ASN A 253 38.03 18.28 21.03
N GLY A 254 37.83 19.17 20.06
CA GLY A 254 38.66 19.33 18.86
C GLY A 254 39.13 18.08 18.13
N VAL A 255 38.40 17.68 17.09
CA VAL A 255 38.86 17.61 15.68
C VAL A 255 37.60 17.56 14.82
N ALA A 256 37.35 18.60 14.02
CA ALA A 256 36.34 18.55 12.95
C ALA A 256 37.04 18.12 11.66
N THR A 257 36.63 17.00 11.07
CA THR A 257 37.00 16.64 9.70
C THR A 257 35.72 16.68 8.88
N VAL A 258 35.67 17.59 7.90
CA VAL A 258 34.60 17.67 6.91
C VAL A 258 34.86 16.58 5.87
N VAL A 259 33.88 15.72 5.64
CA VAL A 259 33.83 14.88 4.43
C VAL A 259 32.53 15.18 3.72
N VAL A 260 32.66 15.58 2.46
CA VAL A 260 31.60 15.90 1.48
C VAL A 260 30.68 14.70 1.27
#